data_AF-A0A0E0CLB9-F1
#
_entry.id   AF-A0A0E0CLB9-F1
#
_cell.length_a   1.000
_cell.length_b   1.000
_cell.length_c   1.000
_cell.angle_alpha   90.00
_cell.angle_beta   90.00
_cell.angle_gamma   90.00
#
_symmetry.space_group_name_H-M   'P 1'
#
loop_
_entity.id
_entity.type
_entity.pdbx_description
1 polymer ?
#
loop_
_entity_poly.entity_id
_entity_poly.type
_entity_poly.pdbx_seq_one_letter_code
_entity_poly.pdbx_strand_id
1 'polypeptide(L)'
;MRLQVPENKRRESTLKGIVMARRNAGINTTFRLSRLVAGVGVESVFPLYSPNIKEIKVLDRKKVRRAKLYYLRDRMNALKK
;
A
#
# COMPACT_ATOMS: atom_id res chain seq x y z
N MET A 1 4.23 -3.50 5.38
CA MET A 1 5.48 -3.33 4.62
C MET A 1 6.44 -2.52 5.45
N ARG A 2 7.72 -2.91 5.46
CA ARG A 2 8.82 -2.14 6.04
C ARG A 2 9.57 -1.42 4.92
N LEU A 3 9.73 -0.11 5.06
CA LEU A 3 10.40 0.76 4.11
C LEU A 3 11.60 1.42 4.79
N GLN A 4 12.75 1.36 4.15
CA GLN A 4 13.92 2.16 4.54
C GLN A 4 13.85 3.52 3.85
N VAL A 5 13.87 4.60 4.65
CA VAL A 5 13.84 5.98 4.14
C VAL A 5 15.28 6.49 4.02
N PRO A 6 15.71 7.05 2.87
CA PRO A 6 17.10 7.49 2.66
C PRO A 6 17.59 8.49 3.70
N GLU A 7 16.70 9.37 4.15
CA GLU A 7 16.99 10.46 5.07
C GLU A 7 17.07 10.01 6.53
N ASN A 8 16.46 8.87 6.86
CA ASN A 8 16.50 8.31 8.20
C ASN A 8 16.89 6.83 8.17
N LYS A 9 18.15 6.57 7.79
CA LYS A 9 18.70 5.20 7.66
C LYS A 9 18.65 4.39 8.96
N ARG A 10 18.53 5.05 10.12
CA ARG A 10 18.50 4.42 11.45
C ARG A 10 17.21 3.68 11.74
N ARG A 11 16.09 3.98 11.06
CA ARG A 11 14.79 3.41 11.39
C ARG A 11 14.01 2.97 10.15
N GLU A 12 13.55 1.72 10.19
CA GLU A 12 12.60 1.21 9.21
C GLU A 12 11.19 1.73 9.52
N SER A 13 10.55 2.33 8.52
CA SER A 13 9.17 2.80 8.62
C SER A 13 8.22 1.65 8.32
N THR A 14 7.30 1.38 9.24
CA THR A 14 6.26 0.38 9.03
C THR A 14 5.00 1.03 8.45
N LEU A 15 4.59 0.57 7.27
CA LEU A 15 3.38 1.00 6.57
C LEU A 15 2.39 -0.16 6.53
N LYS A 16 1.14 0.11 6.93
CA LYS A 16 0.00 -0.80 6.84
C LYS A 16 -1.13 -0.10 6.10
N GLY A 17 -1.81 -0.82 5.22
CA GLY A 17 -2.91 -0.32 4.42
C GLY A 17 -3.49 -1.38 3.50
N ILE A 18 -4.53 -1.02 2.77
CA ILE A 18 -5.19 -1.88 1.78
C ILE A 18 -4.54 -1.65 0.42
N VAL A 19 -4.24 -2.74 -0.31
CA VAL A 19 -3.80 -2.65 -1.69
C VAL A 19 -5.02 -2.41 -2.58
N MET A 20 -5.10 -1.24 -3.21
CA MET A 20 -6.24 -0.89 -4.07
C MET A 20 -6.07 -1.35 -5.51
N ALA A 21 -4.83 -1.34 -6.00
CA ALA A 21 -4.54 -1.67 -7.39
C ALA A 21 -3.10 -2.17 -7.50
N ARG A 22 -2.87 -3.02 -8.49
CA ARG A 22 -1.55 -3.44 -8.94
C ARG A 22 -1.45 -3.20 -10.45
N ARG A 23 -0.35 -2.60 -10.89
CA ARG A 23 0.00 -2.42 -12.30
C ARG A 23 1.23 -3.27 -12.58
N ASN A 24 1.07 -4.25 -13.47
CA ASN A 24 2.19 -5.10 -13.90
C ASN A 24 2.90 -4.44 -15.07
N ALA A 25 4.20 -4.21 -14.94
CA ALA A 25 5.04 -3.59 -15.96
C ALA A 25 6.51 -4.04 -15.82
N GLY A 26 6.74 -5.36 -15.77
CA GLY A 26 8.06 -5.94 -15.54
C GLY A 26 8.68 -5.44 -14.23
N ILE A 27 9.90 -4.90 -14.30
CA ILE A 27 10.61 -4.30 -13.15
C ILE A 27 9.90 -3.06 -12.58
N ASN A 28 9.12 -2.36 -13.42
CA ASN A 28 8.32 -1.19 -13.03
C ASN A 28 6.92 -1.58 -12.52
N THR A 29 6.73 -2.83 -12.11
CA THR A 29 5.49 -3.27 -11.48
C THR A 29 5.26 -2.48 -10.20
N THR A 30 4.10 -1.83 -10.08
CA THR A 30 3.74 -1.02 -8.92
C THR A 30 2.46 -1.51 -8.27
N PHE A 31 2.31 -1.19 -6.99
CA PHE A 31 1.06 -1.36 -6.27
C PHE A 31 0.70 -0.07 -5.53
N ARG A 32 -0.60 0.18 -5.39
CA ARG A 32 -1.14 1.36 -4.69
C ARG A 32 -1.68 0.93 -3.33
N LEU A 33 -1.10 1.49 -2.27
CA LEU A 33 -1.52 1.32 -0.90
C LEU A 33 -2.42 2.49 -0.49
N SER A 34 -3.58 2.21 0.10
CA SER A 34 -4.44 3.20 0.74
C SER A 34 -4.47 2.95 2.24
N ARG A 35 -4.19 3.98 3.03
CA ARG A 35 -4.23 3.94 4.50
C ARG A 35 -4.79 5.24 5.06
N LEU A 36 -5.36 5.18 6.26
CA LEU A 36 -5.79 6.38 6.98
C LEU A 36 -4.69 6.77 7.96
N VAL A 37 -4.24 8.03 7.87
CA VAL A 37 -3.20 8.60 8.75
C VAL A 37 -3.79 9.85 9.38
N ALA A 38 -3.87 9.88 10.71
CA ALA A 38 -4.35 11.05 11.46
C ALA A 38 -5.68 11.64 10.90
N GLY A 39 -6.63 10.79 10.53
CA GLY A 39 -7.93 11.22 9.98
C GLY A 39 -7.96 11.43 8.47
N VAL A 40 -6.81 11.48 7.79
CA VAL A 40 -6.70 11.76 6.35
C VAL A 40 -6.42 10.48 5.57
N GLY A 41 -7.17 10.27 4.47
CA GLY A 41 -6.92 9.17 3.53
C GLY A 41 -5.65 9.44 2.71
N VAL A 42 -4.61 8.63 2.92
CA VAL A 42 -3.34 8.74 2.21
C VAL A 42 -3.21 7.58 1.23
N GLU A 43 -3.04 7.91 -0.05
CA GLU A 43 -2.68 6.97 -1.10
C GLU A 43 -1.19 7.07 -1.42
N SER A 44 -0.52 5.93 -1.53
CA SER A 44 0.90 5.87 -1.90
C SER A 44 1.13 4.78 -2.94
N VAL A 45 1.96 5.06 -3.93
CA VAL A 45 2.33 4.10 -4.98
C VAL A 45 3.75 3.63 -4.72
N PHE A 46 3.94 2.32 -4.70
CA PHE A 46 5.25 1.71 -4.47
C PHE A 46 5.64 0.80 -5.63
N PRO A 47 6.88 0.90 -6.13
CA PRO A 47 7.47 -0.11 -7.01
C PRO A 47 7.74 -1.41 -6.23
N LEU A 48 7.28 -2.54 -6.76
CA LEU A 48 7.37 -3.85 -6.11
C LEU A 48 8.81 -4.31 -5.88
N TYR A 49 9.71 -3.97 -6.81
CA TYR A 49 11.10 -4.43 -6.82
C TYR A 49 12.10 -3.37 -6.33
N SER A 50 11.64 -2.34 -5.60
CA SER A 50 12.57 -1.32 -5.11
C SER A 50 13.42 -1.84 -3.94
N PRO A 51 14.73 -1.54 -3.92
CA PRO A 51 15.64 -1.94 -2.85
C PRO A 51 15.34 -1.26 -1.50
N ASN A 52 14.53 -0.20 -1.51
CA ASN A 52 14.09 0.49 -0.31
C ASN A 52 13.05 -0.32 0.47
N ILE A 53 12.39 -1.28 -0.18
CA ILE A 53 11.42 -2.17 0.46
C ILE A 53 12.17 -3.34 1.08
N LYS A 54 12.16 -3.42 2.41
CA LYS A 54 12.85 -4.51 3.13
C LYS A 54 11.99 -5.75 3.27
N GLU A 55 10.71 -5.55 3.53
CA GLU A 55 9.80 -6.67 3.79
C GLU A 55 8.36 -6.32 3.42
N ILE A 56 7.71 -7.24 2.70
CA ILE A 56 6.28 -7.19 2.40
C ILE A 56 5.63 -8.44 3.00
N LYS A 57 4.67 -8.22 3.92
CA LYS A 57 3.80 -9.28 4.46
C LYS A 57 2.35 -8.98 4.11
N VAL A 58 1.64 -10.03 3.69
CA VAL A 58 0.18 -9.99 3.58
C VAL A 58 -0.39 -10.31 4.95
N LEU A 59 -1.06 -9.32 5.56
CA LEU A 59 -1.65 -9.48 6.89
C LEU A 59 -3.04 -10.10 6.84
N ASP A 60 -3.83 -9.70 5.84
CA ASP A 60 -5.21 -10.14 5.66
C ASP A 60 -5.56 -10.16 4.16
N ARG A 61 -6.49 -11.03 3.77
CA ARG A 61 -6.98 -11.19 2.39
C ARG A 61 -8.49 -11.05 2.37
N LYS A 62 -8.97 -9.89 1.92
CA LYS A 62 -10.41 -9.64 1.74
C LYS A 62 -10.90 -10.06 0.36
N LYS A 63 -12.08 -10.70 0.31
CA LYS A 63 -12.76 -11.03 -0.95
C LYS A 63 -13.28 -9.75 -1.60
N VAL A 64 -12.77 -9.43 -2.78
CA VAL A 64 -13.16 -8.27 -3.57
C VAL A 64 -13.61 -8.69 -4.96
N ARG A 65 -14.58 -7.95 -5.52
CA ARG A 65 -15.13 -8.24 -6.86
C ARG A 65 -14.45 -7.48 -8.00
N ARG A 66 -13.77 -6.37 -7.70
CA ARG A 66 -13.11 -5.51 -8.70
C ARG A 66 -11.59 -5.69 -8.62
N ALA A 67 -10.92 -5.68 -9.77
CA ALA A 67 -9.46 -5.74 -9.85
C ALA A 67 -8.78 -4.45 -9.34
N LYS A 68 -9.45 -3.30 -9.46
CA LYS A 68 -9.02 -2.01 -8.93
C LYS A 68 -10.11 -1.43 -8.03
N LEU A 69 -9.74 -1.14 -6.78
CA LEU A 69 -10.66 -0.73 -5.72
C LEU A 69 -10.75 0.80 -5.58
N TYR A 70 -10.79 1.53 -6.70
CA TYR A 70 -10.83 3.01 -6.67
C TYR A 70 -12.10 3.57 -6.02
N TYR A 71 -13.17 2.77 -5.95
CA TYR A 71 -14.39 3.10 -5.21
C TYR A 71 -14.18 3.26 -3.69
N LEU A 72 -13.01 2.86 -3.15
CA LEU A 72 -12.67 3.08 -1.75
C LEU A 72 -12.33 4.55 -1.44
N ARG A 73 -12.07 5.38 -2.46
CA ARG A 73 -11.90 6.83 -2.31
C ARG A 73 -13.17 7.48 -1.79
N ASP A 74 -14.29 7.12 -2.39
CA ASP A 74 -15.62 7.64 -2.02
C ASP A 74 -16.17 6.95 -0.77
N ARG A 75 -15.62 5.79 -0.42
CA ARG A 75 -16.05 4.97 0.72
C ARG A 75 -14.94 4.88 1.77
N MET A 76 -14.71 5.99 2.46
CA MET A 76 -13.64 6.22 3.44
C MET A 76 -13.56 5.18 4.59
N ASN A 77 -14.57 4.32 4.76
CA ASN A 77 -14.61 3.27 5.81
C ASN A 77 -15.15 1.89 5.37
N ALA A 78 -15.37 1.63 4.07
CA ALA A 78 -16.15 0.45 3.65
C ALA A 78 -15.52 -0.93 3.93
N LEU A 79 -14.25 -0.98 4.32
CA LEU A 79 -13.55 -2.25 4.59
C LEU A 79 -13.14 -2.42 6.06
N LYS A 80 -13.61 -1.56 6.98
CA LYS A 80 -13.53 -1.84 8.43
C LYS A 80 -14.65 -2.82 8.81
N LYS A 81 -14.36 -4.10 8.68
CA LYS A 81 -15.05 -5.20 9.38
C LYS A 81 -13.97 -6.20 9.77
#